data_AF-A0A382QJY9-F1
#
_entry.id   AF-A0A382QJY9-F1
#
_cell.length_a   1.000
_cell.length_b   1.000
_cell.length_c   1.000
_cell.angle_alpha   90.00
_cell.angle_beta   90.00
_cell.angle_gamma   90.00
#
_symmetry.space_group_name_H-M   'P 1'
#
loop_
_entity.id
_entity.type
_entity.pdbx_description
1 polymer ?
#
loop_
_entity_poly.entity_id
_entity_poly.type
_entity_poly.pdbx_seq_one_letter_code
_entity_poly.pdbx_strand_id
1 'polypeptide(L)'
;MNKSFSMIRNARKTVVESKTGGEKVGTTKTKIEVVILGIDEGDGTVNEILQGVCKDLDIKCTSINIQEAWISDQDIEKGTLTVSNYDGKDSKEQLKISEAVVFVRRGAIMDMTGQALTSLFESAGCFMVNDLESMLLCDNKMATAIQLSRYNVSIPKTSIVNNSKSIVDAHKHIGGKFPAIVKTL
;
A
#
# COMPACT_ATOMS: atom_id res chain seq x y z
N MET A 1 17.72 18.26 21.90
CA MET A 1 17.50 17.47 20.66
C MET A 1 16.59 16.30 20.98
N ASN A 2 15.45 16.20 20.28
CA ASN A 2 14.32 15.31 20.61
C ASN A 2 14.66 13.81 20.48
N LYS A 3 14.26 13.01 21.48
CA LYS A 3 14.40 11.53 21.54
C LYS A 3 13.84 10.79 20.32
N SER A 4 12.93 11.42 19.56
CA SER A 4 12.35 10.85 18.34
C SER A 4 13.37 10.78 17.18
N PHE A 5 14.29 11.76 17.09
CA PHE A 5 15.35 11.75 16.07
C PHE A 5 16.47 10.75 16.37
N SER A 6 16.73 10.43 17.65
CA SER A 6 17.71 9.39 18.01
C SER A 6 17.19 7.99 17.68
N MET A 7 15.88 7.74 17.80
CA MET A 7 15.29 6.46 17.40
C MET A 7 15.38 6.21 15.89
N ILE A 8 15.12 7.22 15.05
CA ILE A 8 15.24 7.09 13.59
C ILE A 8 16.70 6.86 13.17
N ARG A 9 17.65 7.52 13.85
CA ARG A 9 19.09 7.34 13.61
C ARG A 9 19.57 5.95 14.07
N ASN A 10 19.04 5.46 15.18
CA ASN A 10 19.36 4.12 15.68
C ASN A 10 18.76 3.05 14.78
N ALA A 11 17.52 3.20 14.30
CA ALA A 11 16.91 2.30 13.32
C ALA A 11 17.71 2.26 12.00
N ARG A 12 18.21 3.41 11.52
CA ARG A 12 19.13 3.44 10.37
C ARG A 12 20.46 2.73 10.66
N LYS A 13 21.00 2.83 11.89
CA LYS A 13 22.24 2.13 12.26
C LYS A 13 22.05 0.62 12.35
N THR A 14 20.94 0.11 12.89
CA THR A 14 20.66 -1.33 12.92
C THR A 14 20.52 -1.93 11.52
N VAL A 15 19.97 -1.18 10.56
CA VAL A 15 19.89 -1.60 9.14
C VAL A 15 21.27 -1.60 8.46
N VAL A 16 22.23 -0.80 8.94
CA VAL A 16 23.60 -0.74 8.40
C VAL A 16 24.52 -1.76 9.07
N GLU A 17 24.38 -2.01 10.37
CA GLU A 17 25.23 -2.97 11.10
C GLU A 17 24.95 -4.44 10.74
N SER A 18 23.76 -4.76 10.21
CA SER A 18 23.48 -6.08 9.62
C SER A 18 24.32 -6.41 8.38
N LYS A 19 25.02 -5.42 7.79
CA LYS A 19 25.93 -5.65 6.65
C LYS A 19 27.34 -6.09 7.05
N THR A 20 27.73 -6.08 8.32
CA THR A 20 29.14 -6.22 8.71
C THR A 20 29.51 -7.44 9.57
N GLY A 21 28.62 -8.42 9.77
CA GLY A 21 28.92 -9.55 10.66
C GLY A 21 28.19 -10.87 10.44
N GLY A 22 27.68 -11.14 9.24
CA GLY A 22 27.10 -12.44 8.90
C GLY A 22 28.03 -13.26 8.02
N GLU A 23 28.28 -14.51 8.40
CA GLU A 23 28.89 -15.53 7.54
C GLU A 23 28.33 -15.46 6.12
N LYS A 24 29.18 -15.72 5.12
CA LYS A 24 28.79 -15.86 3.71
C LYS A 24 27.91 -17.11 3.55
N VAL A 25 26.65 -17.01 3.97
CA VAL A 25 25.56 -17.82 3.45
C VAL A 25 25.56 -17.53 1.96
N GLY A 26 25.83 -18.54 1.13
CA GLY A 26 25.81 -18.39 -0.32
C GLY A 26 24.49 -17.74 -0.72
N THR A 27 24.54 -16.47 -1.10
CA THR A 27 23.36 -15.72 -1.49
C THR A 27 22.90 -16.26 -2.83
N THR A 28 22.05 -17.28 -2.81
CA THR A 28 21.08 -17.49 -3.87
C THR A 28 20.29 -16.19 -3.95
N LYS A 29 20.61 -15.32 -4.92
CA LYS A 29 19.83 -14.11 -5.20
C LYS A 29 18.38 -14.57 -5.38
N THR A 30 17.54 -14.28 -4.39
CA THR A 30 16.11 -14.55 -4.47
C THR A 30 15.60 -13.72 -5.63
N LYS A 31 15.00 -14.39 -6.63
CA LYS A 31 14.37 -13.74 -7.78
C LYS A 31 13.06 -13.13 -7.30
N ILE A 32 13.14 -12.03 -6.58
CA ILE A 32 11.97 -11.27 -6.16
C ILE A 32 11.74 -10.20 -7.22
N GLU A 33 10.48 -10.06 -7.64
CA GLU A 33 10.01 -8.95 -8.44
C GLU A 33 9.04 -8.12 -7.60
N VAL A 34 9.28 -6.82 -7.53
CA VAL A 34 8.40 -5.88 -6.85
C VAL A 34 7.40 -5.32 -7.84
N VAL A 35 6.12 -5.44 -7.53
CA VAL A 35 5.02 -4.90 -8.32
C VAL A 35 4.35 -3.79 -7.53
N ILE A 36 4.14 -2.63 -8.16
CA ILE A 36 3.46 -1.50 -7.53
C ILE A 36 2.15 -1.28 -8.27
N LEU A 37 1.02 -1.51 -7.59
CA LEU A 37 -0.30 -1.18 -8.13
C LEU A 37 -0.65 0.24 -7.71
N GLY A 38 -0.89 1.13 -8.68
CA GLY A 38 -1.28 2.51 -8.41
C GLY A 38 -1.78 3.23 -9.64
N ILE A 39 -1.98 4.53 -9.49
CA ILE A 39 -2.13 5.44 -10.63
C ILE A 39 -0.79 6.15 -10.82
N ASP A 40 -0.48 6.55 -12.05
CA ASP A 40 0.71 7.36 -12.31
C ASP A 40 0.55 8.72 -11.60
N GLU A 41 1.34 8.93 -10.55
CA GLU A 41 1.41 10.18 -9.81
C GLU A 41 2.85 10.69 -9.91
N GLY A 42 3.01 11.99 -10.22
CA GLY A 42 4.28 12.63 -10.59
C GLY A 42 5.37 12.68 -9.51
N ASP A 43 6.28 13.64 -9.63
CA ASP A 43 7.53 13.69 -8.88
C ASP A 43 7.36 13.67 -7.34
N GLY A 44 8.22 12.91 -6.66
CA GLY A 44 8.28 12.77 -5.20
C GLY A 44 7.34 11.72 -4.60
N THR A 45 6.74 10.87 -5.41
CA THR A 45 5.78 9.86 -4.94
C THR A 45 6.45 8.63 -4.35
N VAL A 46 5.68 7.86 -3.58
CA VAL A 46 6.16 6.59 -3.00
C VAL A 46 6.58 5.60 -4.10
N ASN A 47 6.00 5.70 -5.30
CA ASN A 47 6.40 4.89 -6.45
C ASN A 47 7.87 5.15 -6.81
N GLU A 48 8.30 6.41 -6.87
CA GLU A 48 9.71 6.76 -7.13
C GLU A 48 10.64 6.26 -6.03
N ILE A 49 10.23 6.39 -4.76
CA ILE A 49 11.03 5.92 -3.62
C ILE A 49 11.20 4.40 -3.72
N LEU A 50 10.13 3.66 -3.99
CA LEU A 50 10.17 2.21 -4.15
C LEU A 50 11.04 1.81 -5.34
N GLN A 51 10.91 2.49 -6.48
CA GLN A 51 11.74 2.25 -7.65
C GLN A 51 13.22 2.55 -7.38
N GLY A 52 13.53 3.63 -6.65
CA GLY A 52 14.89 3.99 -6.25
C GLY A 52 15.52 2.93 -5.36
N VAL A 53 14.79 2.47 -4.33
CA VAL A 53 15.24 1.38 -3.45
C VAL A 53 15.42 0.07 -4.21
N CYS A 54 14.53 -0.26 -5.15
CA CYS A 54 14.65 -1.46 -5.96
C CYS A 54 15.88 -1.40 -6.89
N LYS A 55 16.19 -0.23 -7.46
CA LYS A 55 17.42 0.00 -8.23
C LYS A 55 18.67 -0.19 -7.39
N ASP A 56 18.71 0.36 -6.18
CA ASP A 56 19.83 0.21 -5.25
C ASP A 56 20.06 -1.24 -4.80
N LEU A 57 19.00 -2.03 -4.77
CA LEU A 57 19.02 -3.45 -4.38
C LEU A 57 19.16 -4.42 -5.57
N ASP A 58 19.20 -3.92 -6.80
CA ASP A 58 19.22 -4.73 -8.03
C ASP A 58 18.03 -5.72 -8.11
N ILE A 59 16.84 -5.22 -7.76
CA ILE A 59 15.56 -5.94 -7.78
C ILE A 59 14.70 -5.39 -8.91
N LYS A 60 14.09 -6.28 -9.71
CA LYS A 60 13.15 -5.89 -10.77
C LYS A 60 11.93 -5.24 -10.14
N CYS A 61 11.56 -4.06 -10.63
CA CYS A 61 10.41 -3.29 -10.13
C CYS A 61 9.51 -2.89 -11.30
N THR A 62 8.25 -3.30 -11.23
CA THR A 62 7.24 -3.05 -12.25
C THR A 62 6.13 -2.20 -11.65
N SER A 63 5.92 -1.00 -12.19
CA SER A 63 4.82 -0.12 -11.79
C SER A 63 3.65 -0.35 -12.73
N ILE A 64 2.47 -0.66 -12.22
CA ILE A 64 1.27 -0.95 -13.00
C ILE A 64 0.28 0.18 -12.77
N ASN A 65 -0.04 0.91 -13.85
CA ASN A 65 -1.10 1.89 -13.86
C ASN A 65 -2.46 1.20 -13.97
N ILE A 66 -3.22 1.20 -12.87
CA ILE A 66 -4.51 0.51 -12.75
C ILE A 66 -5.63 1.10 -13.63
N GLN A 67 -5.45 2.32 -14.17
CA GLN A 67 -6.46 2.94 -15.06
C GLN A 67 -6.38 2.41 -16.49
N GLU A 68 -5.21 1.92 -16.89
CA GLU A 68 -4.90 1.56 -18.27
C GLU A 68 -4.61 0.08 -18.44
N ALA A 69 -4.18 -0.59 -17.36
CA ALA A 69 -3.78 -1.98 -17.37
C ALA A 69 -4.96 -2.95 -17.27
N TRP A 70 -4.81 -4.11 -17.90
CA TRP A 70 -5.70 -5.26 -17.69
C TRP A 70 -4.90 -6.56 -17.67
N ILE A 71 -5.45 -7.58 -17.00
CA ILE A 71 -4.89 -8.93 -17.03
C ILE A 71 -5.31 -9.59 -18.34
N SER A 72 -4.33 -9.92 -19.19
CA SER A 72 -4.58 -10.52 -20.50
C SER A 72 -4.50 -12.05 -20.49
N ASP A 73 -3.77 -12.62 -19.54
CA ASP A 73 -3.64 -14.07 -19.39
C ASP A 73 -3.28 -14.44 -17.95
N GLN A 74 -3.83 -15.55 -17.47
CA GLN A 74 -3.56 -16.13 -16.15
C GLN A 74 -3.34 -17.63 -16.33
N ASP A 75 -2.08 -18.05 -16.34
CA ASP A 75 -1.69 -19.44 -16.46
C ASP A 75 -1.46 -20.02 -15.07
N ILE A 76 -2.46 -20.74 -14.56
CA ILE A 76 -2.46 -21.36 -13.24
C ILE A 76 -1.39 -22.46 -13.16
N GLU A 77 -1.18 -23.22 -14.23
CA GLU A 77 -0.21 -24.33 -14.25
C GLU A 77 1.23 -23.82 -14.19
N LYS A 78 1.52 -22.74 -14.92
CA LYS A 78 2.85 -22.10 -14.89
C LYS A 78 3.04 -21.13 -13.73
N GLY A 79 1.97 -20.76 -13.04
CA GLY A 79 1.99 -19.75 -11.98
C GLY A 79 2.40 -18.37 -12.51
N THR A 80 1.93 -18.01 -13.70
CA THR A 80 2.26 -16.72 -14.32
C THR A 80 1.02 -15.87 -14.58
N LEU A 81 1.16 -14.57 -14.36
CA LEU A 81 0.15 -13.55 -14.60
C LEU A 81 0.68 -12.58 -15.64
N THR A 82 -0.02 -12.41 -16.76
CA THR A 82 0.37 -11.46 -17.81
C THR A 82 -0.48 -10.20 -17.71
N VAL A 83 0.19 -9.08 -17.44
CA VAL A 83 -0.42 -7.76 -17.37
C VAL A 83 -0.13 -7.05 -18.68
N SER A 84 -1.18 -6.65 -19.38
CA SER A 84 -1.07 -5.83 -20.60
C SER A 84 -1.31 -4.36 -20.28
N ASN A 85 -0.65 -3.51 -21.04
CA ASN A 85 -0.72 -2.05 -20.96
C ASN A 85 -0.46 -1.49 -19.56
N TYR A 86 0.52 -2.06 -18.86
CA TYR A 86 0.84 -1.64 -17.49
C TYR A 86 1.40 -0.21 -17.39
N ASP A 87 1.90 0.34 -18.50
CA ASP A 87 2.59 1.63 -18.63
C ASP A 87 1.89 2.63 -19.56
N GLY A 88 0.69 2.29 -20.05
CA GLY A 88 -0.05 3.11 -21.02
C GLY A 88 0.48 3.08 -22.45
N LYS A 89 1.42 2.19 -22.76
CA LYS A 89 2.10 2.11 -24.06
C LYS A 89 1.95 0.76 -24.74
N ASP A 90 0.88 0.03 -24.42
CA ASP A 90 0.59 -1.33 -24.92
C ASP A 90 1.67 -2.37 -24.59
N SER A 91 2.54 -2.08 -23.61
CA SER A 91 3.58 -3.01 -23.14
C SER A 91 2.95 -4.19 -22.39
N LYS A 92 3.54 -5.37 -22.51
CA LYS A 92 3.12 -6.57 -21.76
C LYS A 92 4.21 -7.00 -20.81
N GLU A 93 3.84 -7.28 -19.57
CA GLU A 93 4.74 -7.84 -18.57
C GLU A 93 4.20 -9.18 -18.09
N GLN A 94 5.05 -10.21 -18.13
CA GLN A 94 4.72 -11.51 -17.57
C GLN A 94 5.36 -11.61 -16.18
N LEU A 95 4.50 -11.69 -15.17
CA LEU A 95 4.87 -11.81 -13.76
C LEU A 95 4.80 -13.27 -13.35
N LYS A 96 5.77 -13.74 -12.56
CA LYS A 96 5.71 -15.05 -11.92
C LYS A 96 5.18 -14.90 -10.50
N ILE A 97 4.04 -15.52 -10.22
CA ILE A 97 3.27 -15.32 -8.99
C ILE A 97 4.10 -15.63 -7.74
N SER A 98 4.89 -16.72 -7.77
CA SER A 98 5.75 -17.14 -6.65
C SER A 98 6.91 -16.18 -6.34
N GLU A 99 7.20 -15.26 -7.26
CA GLU A 99 8.33 -14.34 -7.20
C GLU A 99 7.86 -12.88 -7.03
N ALA A 100 6.55 -12.62 -7.16
CA ALA A 100 5.98 -11.29 -7.13
C ALA A 100 5.57 -10.85 -5.71
N VAL A 101 6.09 -9.70 -5.28
CA VAL A 101 5.68 -8.98 -4.07
C VAL A 101 4.97 -7.70 -4.48
N VAL A 102 3.69 -7.58 -4.13
CA VAL A 102 2.80 -6.53 -4.62
C VAL A 102 2.55 -5.48 -3.54
N PHE A 103 2.86 -4.22 -3.85
CA PHE A 103 2.50 -3.06 -3.05
C PHE A 103 1.27 -2.40 -3.64
N VAL A 104 0.18 -2.31 -2.87
CA VAL A 104 -1.05 -1.66 -3.32
C VAL A 104 -1.04 -0.21 -2.83
N ARG A 105 -1.11 0.76 -3.74
CA ARG A 105 -1.20 2.18 -3.39
C ARG A 105 -2.66 2.60 -3.29
N ARG A 106 -2.92 3.72 -2.62
CA ARG A 106 -4.28 4.26 -2.48
C ARG A 106 -4.99 4.42 -3.83
N GLY A 107 -4.27 4.87 -4.85
CA GLY A 107 -4.81 5.02 -6.21
C GLY A 107 -5.43 3.74 -6.77
N ALA A 108 -4.90 2.57 -6.40
CA ALA A 108 -5.40 1.26 -6.88
C ALA A 108 -6.75 0.85 -6.28
N ILE A 109 -7.23 1.48 -5.20
CA ILE A 109 -8.52 1.13 -4.59
C ILE A 109 -9.60 2.22 -4.75
N MET A 110 -9.29 3.30 -5.48
CA MET A 110 -10.18 4.45 -5.64
C MET A 110 -11.44 4.13 -6.45
N ASP A 111 -11.34 3.21 -7.41
CA ASP A 111 -12.42 2.81 -8.30
C ASP A 111 -12.64 1.29 -8.31
N MET A 112 -13.78 0.86 -8.84
CA MET A 112 -14.13 -0.56 -8.90
C MET A 112 -13.17 -1.35 -9.80
N THR A 113 -12.60 -0.72 -10.83
CA THR A 113 -11.66 -1.35 -11.77
C THR A 113 -10.35 -1.68 -11.07
N GLY A 114 -9.76 -0.73 -10.33
CA GLY A 114 -8.55 -0.94 -9.55
C GLY A 114 -8.76 -1.94 -8.42
N GLN A 115 -9.91 -1.90 -7.74
CA GLN A 115 -10.25 -2.90 -6.73
C GLN A 115 -10.36 -4.31 -7.34
N ALA A 116 -11.00 -4.44 -8.50
CA ALA A 116 -11.09 -5.71 -9.22
C ALA A 116 -9.70 -6.22 -9.64
N LEU A 117 -8.85 -5.34 -10.18
CA LEU A 117 -7.49 -5.69 -10.56
C LEU A 117 -6.68 -6.16 -9.33
N THR A 118 -6.74 -5.41 -8.23
CA THR A 118 -6.08 -5.78 -6.97
C THR A 118 -6.58 -7.15 -6.47
N SER A 119 -7.88 -7.41 -6.52
CA SER A 119 -8.48 -8.69 -6.15
C SER A 119 -8.03 -9.84 -7.06
N LEU A 120 -7.76 -9.58 -8.34
CA LEU A 120 -7.21 -10.58 -9.26
C LEU A 120 -5.78 -10.95 -8.91
N PHE A 121 -4.94 -9.99 -8.53
CA PHE A 121 -3.58 -10.27 -8.03
C PHE A 121 -3.62 -11.13 -6.75
N GLU A 122 -4.52 -10.80 -5.83
CA GLU A 122 -4.76 -11.58 -4.60
C GLU A 122 -5.23 -13.00 -4.89
N SER A 123 -6.25 -13.13 -5.76
CA SER A 123 -6.85 -14.42 -6.12
C SER A 123 -5.89 -15.28 -6.93
N ALA A 124 -4.98 -14.66 -7.69
CA ALA A 124 -3.89 -15.36 -8.36
C ALA A 124 -2.86 -15.93 -7.36
N GLY A 125 -2.86 -15.48 -6.10
CA GLY A 125 -1.94 -15.93 -5.07
C GLY A 125 -0.64 -15.12 -5.01
N CYS A 126 -0.63 -13.89 -5.55
CA CYS A 126 0.50 -12.99 -5.39
C CYS A 126 0.67 -12.60 -3.91
N PHE A 127 1.91 -12.38 -3.47
CA PHE A 127 2.14 -11.91 -2.11
C PHE A 127 1.82 -10.42 -2.00
N MET A 128 0.70 -10.10 -1.36
CA MET A 128 0.29 -8.71 -1.13
C MET A 128 0.91 -8.18 0.16
N VAL A 129 1.64 -7.07 0.08
CA VAL A 129 2.15 -6.35 1.26
C VAL A 129 0.99 -5.75 2.06
N ASN A 130 -0.02 -5.29 1.35
CA ASN A 130 -1.26 -4.80 1.90
C ASN A 130 -2.39 -5.29 0.99
N ASP A 131 -3.29 -6.06 1.57
CA ASP A 131 -4.45 -6.61 0.86
C ASP A 131 -5.55 -5.54 0.67
N LEU A 132 -6.48 -5.87 -0.22
CA LEU A 132 -7.61 -5.04 -0.59
C LEU A 132 -8.49 -4.74 0.62
N GLU A 133 -8.73 -5.73 1.48
CA GLU A 133 -9.53 -5.57 2.69
C GLU A 133 -8.90 -4.55 3.66
N SER A 134 -7.61 -4.67 3.94
CA SER A 134 -6.88 -3.73 4.81
C SER A 134 -6.88 -2.33 4.22
N MET A 135 -6.72 -2.22 2.90
CA MET A 135 -6.75 -0.93 2.20
C MET A 135 -8.12 -0.26 2.28
N LEU A 136 -9.21 -1.00 2.04
CA LEU A 136 -10.58 -0.49 2.15
C LEU A 136 -10.94 -0.11 3.60
N LEU A 137 -10.48 -0.90 4.58
CA LEU A 137 -10.65 -0.59 5.99
C LEU A 137 -9.97 0.73 6.37
N CYS A 138 -8.74 0.93 5.89
CA CYS A 138 -7.94 2.13 6.18
C CYS A 138 -8.40 3.38 5.43
N ASP A 139 -8.99 3.23 4.24
CA ASP A 139 -9.56 4.37 3.50
C ASP A 139 -10.83 4.89 4.18
N ASN A 140 -11.62 3.99 4.80
CA ASN A 140 -12.81 4.38 5.55
C ASN A 140 -12.47 4.82 6.99
N LYS A 141 -12.44 6.14 7.22
CA LYS A 141 -12.13 6.76 8.52
C LYS A 141 -13.06 6.30 9.66
N MET A 142 -14.33 6.03 9.38
CA MET A 142 -15.28 5.52 10.38
C MET A 142 -14.95 4.07 10.76
N ALA A 143 -14.75 3.22 9.76
CA ALA A 143 -14.41 1.82 9.99
C ALA A 143 -13.10 1.68 10.75
N THR A 144 -12.09 2.47 10.37
CA THR A 144 -10.81 2.57 11.09
C THR A 144 -11.01 3.00 12.55
N ALA A 145 -11.79 4.05 12.82
CA ALA A 145 -12.04 4.52 14.19
C ALA A 145 -12.73 3.45 15.05
N ILE A 146 -13.68 2.70 14.47
CA ILE A 146 -14.36 1.59 15.15
C ILE A 146 -13.35 0.47 15.46
N GLN A 147 -12.51 0.07 14.50
CA GLN A 147 -11.52 -0.98 14.73
C GLN A 147 -10.50 -0.59 15.79
N LEU A 148 -9.96 0.63 15.74
CA LEU A 148 -9.03 1.11 16.75
C LEU A 148 -9.66 1.11 18.15
N SER A 149 -10.92 1.52 18.26
CA SER A 149 -11.67 1.49 19.52
C SER A 149 -11.88 0.06 20.05
N ARG A 150 -12.19 -0.90 19.17
CA ARG A 150 -12.37 -2.31 19.53
C ARG A 150 -11.09 -2.94 20.09
N TYR A 151 -9.93 -2.53 19.59
CA TYR A 151 -8.62 -2.99 20.08
C TYR A 151 -8.03 -2.10 21.18
N ASN A 152 -8.84 -1.24 21.81
CA ASN A 152 -8.41 -0.33 22.88
C ASN A 152 -7.26 0.62 22.48
N VAL A 153 -7.12 0.92 21.19
CA VAL A 153 -6.18 1.93 20.71
C VAL A 153 -6.82 3.30 20.89
N SER A 154 -6.13 4.18 21.63
CA SER A 154 -6.63 5.52 21.91
C SER A 154 -6.73 6.34 20.62
N ILE A 155 -7.92 6.85 20.35
CA ILE A 155 -8.21 7.77 19.25
C ILE A 155 -8.82 9.07 19.79
N PRO A 156 -8.71 10.19 19.06
CA PRO A 156 -9.45 11.40 19.38
C PRO A 156 -10.96 11.13 19.41
N LYS A 157 -11.70 11.83 20.28
CA LYS A 157 -13.16 11.80 20.26
C LYS A 157 -13.64 12.26 18.89
N THR A 158 -14.30 11.36 18.18
CA THR A 158 -14.74 11.57 16.79
C THR A 158 -16.20 11.16 16.65
N SER A 159 -16.90 11.75 15.68
CA SER A 159 -18.28 11.41 15.33
C SER A 159 -18.43 11.51 13.83
N ILE A 160 -19.20 10.61 13.23
CA ILE A 160 -19.56 10.72 11.82
C ILE A 160 -20.69 11.74 11.65
N VAL A 161 -20.64 12.49 10.56
CA VAL A 161 -21.67 13.45 10.16
C VAL A 161 -22.16 13.04 8.78
N ASN A 162 -23.37 12.50 8.70
CA ASN A 162 -23.97 12.03 7.45
C ASN A 162 -24.82 13.11 6.77
N ASN A 163 -25.37 14.04 7.56
CA ASN A 163 -26.23 15.12 7.06
C ASN A 163 -26.13 16.36 7.94
N SER A 164 -26.66 17.48 7.47
CA SER A 164 -26.60 18.76 8.17
C SER A 164 -27.27 18.74 9.54
N LYS A 165 -28.34 17.96 9.71
CA LYS A 165 -29.07 17.84 10.99
C LYS A 165 -28.23 17.17 12.06
N SER A 166 -27.40 16.18 11.69
CA SER A 166 -26.53 15.45 12.63
C SER A 166 -25.35 16.27 13.17
N ILE A 167 -25.08 17.47 12.63
CA ILE A 167 -23.91 18.27 13.03
C ILE A 167 -23.99 18.66 14.51
N VAL A 168 -25.15 19.09 14.99
CA VAL A 168 -25.33 19.57 16.37
C VAL A 168 -25.10 18.42 17.37
N ASP A 169 -25.66 17.26 17.08
CA ASP A 169 -25.51 16.06 17.92
C ASP A 169 -24.07 15.53 17.89
N ALA A 170 -23.46 15.48 16.71
CA ALA A 170 -22.06 15.08 16.55
C ALA A 170 -21.10 16.02 17.31
N HIS A 171 -21.34 17.34 17.24
CA HIS A 171 -20.54 18.31 17.97
C HIS A 171 -20.67 18.13 19.49
N LYS A 172 -21.89 17.90 19.98
CA LYS A 172 -22.13 17.60 21.40
C LYS A 172 -21.42 16.31 21.83
N HIS A 173 -21.46 15.27 21.00
CA HIS A 173 -20.82 13.98 21.26
C HIS A 173 -19.29 14.08 21.42
N ILE A 174 -18.63 14.90 20.59
CA ILE A 174 -17.18 15.13 20.69
C ILE A 174 -16.77 16.10 21.81
N GLY A 175 -17.75 16.71 22.50
CA GLY A 175 -17.53 17.54 23.69
C GLY A 175 -18.01 19.00 23.59
N GLY A 176 -18.61 19.41 22.46
CA GLY A 176 -19.25 20.72 22.31
C GLY A 176 -18.31 21.92 22.34
N LYS A 177 -17.02 21.72 22.06
CA LYS A 177 -15.99 22.76 22.10
C LYS A 177 -15.34 22.94 20.73
N PHE A 178 -15.05 24.19 20.41
CA PHE A 178 -14.23 24.55 19.26
C PHE A 178 -12.77 24.77 19.69
N PRO A 179 -11.79 24.62 18.77
CA PRO A 179 -11.95 24.22 17.37
C PRO A 179 -12.21 22.70 17.21
N ALA A 180 -12.89 22.33 16.13
CA ALA A 180 -13.12 20.94 15.73
C ALA A 180 -12.41 20.62 14.41
N ILE A 181 -11.89 19.40 14.28
CA ILE A 181 -11.24 18.93 13.05
C ILE A 181 -12.28 18.16 12.25
N VAL A 182 -12.52 18.59 11.00
CA VAL A 182 -13.40 17.91 10.06
C VAL A 182 -12.55 17.25 8.98
N LYS A 183 -12.85 16.00 8.67
CA LYS A 183 -12.27 15.26 7.55
C LYS A 183 -13.40 14.70 6.72
N THR A 184 -13.31 14.82 5.40
CA THR A 184 -14.16 14.05 4.49
C THR A 184 -13.83 12.57 4.64
N LEU A 185 -14.77 11.69 4.31
CA LEU A 185 -14.46 10.27 4.13
C LEU A 185 -13.40 10.10 3.05
#